data_AF-A0A520I4Q0-F1
#
_entry.id   AF-A0A520I4Q0-F1
#
_cell.length_a   1.000
_cell.length_b   1.000
_cell.length_c   1.000
_cell.angle_alpha   90.00
_cell.angle_beta   90.00
_cell.angle_gamma   90.00
#
_symmetry.space_group_name_H-M   'P 1'
#
loop_
_entity.id
_entity.type
_entity.pdbx_description
1 polymer ?
#
loop_
_entity_poly.entity_id
_entity_poly.type
_entity_poly.pdbx_seq_one_letter_code
_entity_poly.pdbx_strand_id
1 'polypeptide(L)' 'MLPVVIAPSIAIAGSTDRFPVRRIFCVGQNYADHAREMGNDPNRQQPFFFGKP' A
#
# COMPACT_ATOMS: atom_id res chain seq x y z
N MET A 1 0.73 -1.64 -33.77
CA MET A 1 0.10 -2.52 -32.75
C MET A 1 0.34 -1.88 -31.39
N LEU A 2 -0.70 -1.62 -30.60
CA LEU A 2 -0.54 -1.09 -29.23
C LEU A 2 -0.12 -2.23 -28.29
N PRO A 3 0.75 -1.98 -27.30
CA PRO A 3 1.17 -3.02 -26.35
C PRO A 3 -0.01 -3.44 -25.47
N VAL A 4 -0.15 -4.76 -25.25
CA VAL A 4 -1.09 -5.30 -24.26
C VAL A 4 -0.46 -5.14 -22.89
N VAL A 5 -1.08 -4.32 -22.04
CA VAL A 5 -0.68 -4.18 -20.65
C VAL A 5 -1.44 -5.22 -19.83
N ILE A 6 -0.71 -6.15 -19.24
CA ILE A 6 -1.28 -7.12 -18.29
C ILE A 6 -1.44 -6.42 -16.95
N ALA A 7 -2.66 -6.41 -16.41
CA ALA A 7 -2.90 -5.82 -15.09
C ALA A 7 -2.14 -6.61 -14.00
N PRO A 8 -1.49 -5.93 -13.05
CA PRO A 8 -0.83 -6.62 -11.93
C PRO A 8 -1.86 -7.40 -11.11
N SER A 9 -1.47 -8.59 -10.66
CA SER A 9 -2.33 -9.46 -9.86
C SER A 9 -1.56 -10.24 -8.81
N ILE A 10 -2.20 -10.49 -7.67
CA ILE A 10 -1.63 -11.27 -6.56
C ILE A 10 -2.26 -12.65 -6.49
N ALA A 11 -1.50 -13.62 -5.97
CA ALA A 11 -2.00 -14.97 -5.75
C ALA A 11 -2.96 -15.00 -4.56
N ILE A 12 -3.98 -15.83 -4.65
CA ILE A 12 -4.90 -16.12 -3.54
C ILE A 12 -4.43 -17.43 -2.90
N ALA A 13 -4.20 -17.43 -1.58
CA ALA A 13 -3.73 -18.62 -0.89
C ALA A 13 -4.75 -19.78 -1.03
N GLY A 14 -4.28 -20.94 -1.49
CA GLY A 14 -5.12 -22.13 -1.68
C GLY A 14 -6.01 -22.13 -2.94
N SER A 15 -5.87 -21.15 -3.83
CA SER A 15 -6.62 -21.09 -5.10
C SER A 15 -5.69 -20.94 -6.30
N THR A 16 -6.16 -21.40 -7.47
CA THR A 16 -5.53 -21.10 -8.78
C THR A 16 -5.91 -19.73 -9.31
N ASP A 17 -6.92 -19.08 -8.71
CA ASP A 17 -7.40 -17.76 -9.11
C ASP A 17 -6.42 -16.65 -8.70
N ARG A 18 -6.56 -15.49 -9.33
CA ARG A 18 -5.75 -14.29 -9.04
C ARG A 18 -6.63 -13.09 -8.73
N PHE A 19 -6.17 -12.26 -7.80
CA PHE A 19 -6.84 -11.01 -7.46
C PHE A 19 -6.21 -9.84 -8.23
N PRO A 20 -6.97 -9.12 -9.09
CA PRO A 20 -6.45 -8.00 -9.86
C PRO A 20 -6.23 -6.78 -8.95
N VAL A 21 -5.03 -6.21 -9.00
CA VAL A 21 -4.68 -5.01 -8.23
C VAL A 21 -5.17 -3.78 -8.99
N ARG A 22 -5.94 -2.92 -8.31
CA ARG A 22 -6.44 -1.65 -8.88
C ARG A 22 -5.65 -0.44 -8.41
N ARG A 23 -5.51 -0.26 -7.10
CA ARG A 23 -4.74 0.81 -6.45
C ARG A 23 -4.14 0.29 -5.17
N ILE A 24 -2.91 0.69 -4.88
CA ILE A 24 -2.23 0.38 -3.62
C ILE A 24 -2.20 1.66 -2.79
N PHE A 25 -2.92 1.66 -1.67
CA PHE A 25 -2.88 2.74 -0.70
C PHE A 25 -2.01 2.33 0.49
N CYS A 26 -1.10 3.21 0.87
CA CYS A 26 -0.21 3.02 2.01
C CYS A 26 -0.51 4.08 3.05
N VAL A 27 -0.51 3.69 4.33
CA VAL A 27 -0.69 4.60 5.46
C VAL A 27 0.69 4.84 6.09
N GLY A 28 1.13 6.09 6.08
CA GLY A 28 2.33 6.53 6.78
C GLY A 28 2.03 6.82 8.25
N GLN A 29 2.99 6.50 9.13
CA GLN A 29 2.93 6.78 10.57
C GLN A 29 1.74 6.13 11.30
N ASN A 30 1.31 4.95 10.86
CA ASN A 30 0.17 4.24 11.47
C ASN A 30 0.51 3.55 12.81
N TYR A 31 1.77 3.65 13.27
CA TYR A 31 2.25 3.08 14.53
C TYR A 31 3.04 4.14 15.28
N ALA A 32 2.74 4.30 16.57
CA ALA A 32 3.30 5.38 17.38
C ALA A 32 4.82 5.31 17.52
N ASP A 33 5.38 4.11 17.73
CA ASP A 33 6.83 3.93 17.89
C ASP A 33 7.57 4.27 16.59
N HIS A 34 7.06 3.79 15.45
CA HIS A 34 7.61 4.12 14.14
C HIS A 34 7.50 5.61 13.80
N ALA A 35 6.41 6.28 14.19
CA ALA A 35 6.28 7.72 14.02
C ALA A 35 7.35 8.49 14.82
N ARG A 36 7.62 8.06 16.06
CA ARG A 36 8.67 8.66 16.92
C ARG A 36 10.07 8.43 16.37
N GLU A 37 10.37 7.23 15.85
CA GLU A 37 11.65 6.92 15.18
C GLU A 37 11.93 7.89 14.01
N MET A 38 10.88 8.25 13.28
CA MET A 38 10.96 9.19 12.16
C MET A 38 10.92 10.66 12.59
N GLY A 39 11.03 10.94 13.89
CA GLY A 39 11.08 12.30 14.44
C GLY A 39 9.72 13.00 14.55
N ASN A 40 8.62 12.29 14.33
CA ASN A 40 7.28 12.85 14.44
C ASN A 40 6.65 12.56 15.80
N ASP A 41 5.84 13.51 16.29
CA ASP A 41 5.03 13.32 17.48
C ASP A 41 3.70 12.63 17.09
N PRO A 42 3.51 11.34 17.43
CA PRO A 42 2.31 10.59 17.05
C PRO A 42 1.02 11.14 17.70
N ASN A 43 1.13 11.97 18.74
CA ASN A 43 -0.02 12.62 19.35
C ASN A 43 -0.40 13.95 18.67
N ARG A 44 0.42 14.45 17.73
CA ARG A 44 0.21 15.74 17.04
C ARG A 44 -0.04 15.61 15.53
N GLN A 45 0.41 14.54 14.88
CA GLN A 45 0.20 14.35 13.44
C GLN A 45 -0.77 13.19 13.16
N GLN A 46 -1.77 13.45 12.32
CA GLN A 46 -2.65 12.41 11.80
C GLN A 46 -1.87 11.50 10.82
N PRO A 47 -2.21 10.20 10.72
CA PRO A 47 -1.71 9.34 9.66
C PRO A 47 -2.00 9.94 8.28
N PHE A 48 -1.13 9.69 7.31
CA PHE A 48 -1.30 10.19 5.94
C PHE A 48 -1.29 9.06 4.92
N PHE A 49 -1.90 9.29 3.76
CA PHE A 49 -2.00 8.30 2.69
C PHE A 49 -1.06 8.62 1.53
N PHE A 50 -0.45 7.61 0.95
CA PHE A 50 0.28 7.70 -0.31
C PHE A 50 0.06 6.46 -1.18
N GLY A 51 0.39 6.54 -2.47
CA GLY A 51 0.14 5.48 -3.44
C GLY A 51 1.43 4.81 -3.92
N LYS A 52 1.32 3.54 -4.32
CA LYS A 52 2.33 2.85 -5.14
C LYS A 52 1.70 2.45 -6.49
N PRO A 53 2.47 2.57 -7.59
CA PRO A 53 2.05 2.03 -8.88
C PRO A 53 1.97 0.50 -8.83
#